data_AF-A0A957ST66-F1
#
_entry.id   AF-A0A957ST66-F1
#
_cell.length_a   1.000
_cell.length_b   1.000
_cell.length_c   1.000
_cell.angle_alpha   90.00
_cell.angle_beta   90.00
_cell.angle_gamma   90.00
#
_symmetry.space_group_name_H-M   'P 1'
#
loop_
_entity.id
_entity.type
_entity.pdbx_description
1 polymer ?
#
loop_
_entity_poly.entity_id
_entity_poly.type
_entity_poly.pdbx_seq_one_letter_code
_entity_poly.pdbx_strand_id
1 'polypeptide(L)'
;MMNFSTTRDFALQLDTQDKLASFKEAFVIPDPNLVYFDGNSLGMMPKAAQEKSRQIVDEQWGKDLIRGWNKGWWDAPSRVGDKIGQLIGAAA
;
A
#
# COMPACT_ATOMS: atom_id res chain seq x y z
N MET A 1 -27.32 -13.39 14.36
CA MET A 1 -26.77 -13.61 13.00
C MET A 1 -27.05 -12.36 12.21
N MET A 2 -26.10 -11.83 11.44
CA MET A 2 -26.43 -10.80 10.45
C MET A 2 -27.32 -11.45 9.36
N ASN A 3 -28.46 -10.83 9.06
CA ASN A 3 -29.29 -11.24 7.92
C ASN A 3 -28.60 -10.76 6.63
N PHE A 4 -28.15 -11.71 5.82
CA PHE A 4 -27.57 -11.45 4.51
C PHE A 4 -28.65 -11.06 3.49
N SER A 5 -28.33 -10.14 2.57
CA SER A 5 -29.18 -9.72 1.45
C SER A 5 -28.31 -9.47 0.20
N THR A 6 -28.84 -9.73 -1.00
CA THR A 6 -28.12 -9.51 -2.27
C THR A 6 -28.40 -8.13 -2.89
N THR A 7 -29.01 -7.20 -2.15
CA THR A 7 -29.38 -5.87 -2.66
C THR A 7 -28.22 -4.88 -2.61
N ARG A 8 -28.25 -3.87 -3.49
CA ARG A 8 -27.29 -2.75 -3.48
C ARG A 8 -27.27 -2.00 -2.15
N ASP A 9 -28.44 -1.77 -1.56
CA ASP A 9 -28.56 -1.05 -0.29
C ASP A 9 -27.90 -1.80 0.86
N PHE A 10 -27.94 -3.13 0.84
CA PHE A 10 -27.24 -3.94 1.83
C PHE A 10 -25.73 -3.77 1.70
N ALA A 11 -25.18 -3.78 0.48
CA ALA A 11 -23.77 -3.51 0.24
C ALA A 11 -23.36 -2.09 0.71
N LEU A 12 -24.15 -1.06 0.38
CA LEU A 12 -23.91 0.30 0.85
C LEU A 12 -23.94 0.41 2.39
N GLN A 13 -24.82 -0.33 3.05
CA GLN A 13 -24.87 -0.38 4.51
C GLN A 13 -23.63 -1.05 5.11
N LEU A 14 -23.02 -2.02 4.41
CA LEU A 14 -21.76 -2.63 4.84
C LEU A 14 -20.60 -1.63 4.67
N ASP A 15 -20.57 -0.86 3.59
CA ASP A 15 -19.56 0.18 3.36
C ASP A 15 -19.55 1.23 4.49
N THR A 16 -20.72 1.63 5.02
CA THR A 16 -20.78 2.59 6.13
C THR A 16 -20.27 2.05 7.47
N GLN A 17 -20.17 0.73 7.60
CA GLN A 17 -19.68 0.05 8.81
C GLN A 17 -18.22 -0.39 8.69
N ASP A 18 -17.60 -0.23 7.51
CA ASP A 18 -16.23 -0.66 7.27
C ASP A 18 -15.22 0.28 7.96
N LYS A 19 -14.59 -0.23 9.02
CA LYS A 19 -13.52 0.47 9.75
C LYS A 19 -12.25 0.66 8.92
N LEU A 20 -12.11 -0.07 7.81
CA LEU A 20 -10.96 -0.01 6.91
C LEU A 20 -11.23 0.87 5.68
N ALA A 21 -12.41 1.47 5.54
CA ALA A 21 -12.80 2.22 4.34
C ALA A 21 -11.78 3.32 3.96
N SER A 22 -11.18 3.97 4.96
CA SER A 22 -10.17 5.01 4.78
C SER A 22 -8.88 4.52 4.10
N PHE A 23 -8.54 3.23 4.18
CA PHE A 23 -7.37 2.69 3.49
C PHE A 23 -7.47 2.80 1.97
N LYS A 24 -8.68 2.88 1.41
CA LYS A 24 -8.90 3.14 -0.02
C LYS A 24 -8.20 4.43 -0.47
N GLU A 25 -8.14 5.44 0.41
CA GLU A 25 -7.51 6.72 0.11
C GLU A 25 -5.98 6.63 -0.01
N ALA A 26 -5.36 5.55 0.47
CA ALA A 26 -3.92 5.33 0.34
C ALA A 26 -3.48 4.95 -1.08
N PHE A 27 -4.43 4.65 -1.97
CA PHE A 27 -4.17 4.16 -3.33
C PHE A 27 -4.45 5.22 -4.40
N VAL A 28 -3.70 5.14 -5.51
CA VAL A 28 -3.99 5.93 -6.71
C VAL A 28 -5.08 5.20 -7.50
N ILE A 29 -6.26 5.81 -7.57
CA ILE A 29 -7.42 5.28 -8.30
C ILE A 29 -7.60 6.18 -9.54
N PRO A 30 -7.15 5.75 -10.73
CA PRO A 30 -7.16 6.59 -11.93
C PRO A 30 -8.55 6.83 -12.50
N ASP A 31 -9.47 5.88 -12.31
CA ASP A 31 -10.87 5.96 -12.74
C ASP A 31 -11.77 5.59 -11.56
N PRO A 32 -12.67 6.50 -11.11
CA PRO A 32 -13.59 6.22 -10.00
C PRO A 32 -14.61 5.11 -10.30
N ASN A 33 -14.82 4.75 -11.57
CA ASN A 33 -15.74 3.70 -11.99
C ASN A 33 -15.07 2.32 -12.18
N LEU A 34 -13.74 2.25 -12.10
CA LEU A 34 -13.01 1.00 -12.27
C LEU A 34 -13.27 0.06 -11.08
N VAL A 35 -13.83 -1.12 -11.37
CA VAL A 35 -13.94 -2.23 -10.43
C VAL A 35 -12.72 -3.14 -10.61
N TYR A 36 -11.72 -2.99 -9.73
CA TYR A 36 -10.44 -3.69 -9.86
C TYR A 36 -10.36 -4.95 -9.00
N PHE A 37 -10.65 -6.12 -9.59
CA PHE A 37 -10.63 -7.43 -8.92
C PHE A 37 -9.42 -8.31 -9.26
N ASP A 38 -8.33 -7.72 -9.78
CA ASP A 38 -7.09 -8.43 -10.13
C ASP A 38 -5.90 -8.05 -9.22
N GLY A 39 -6.21 -7.58 -8.00
CA GLY A 39 -5.21 -7.15 -7.02
C GLY A 39 -4.29 -8.28 -6.51
N ASN A 40 -4.71 -9.53 -6.71
CA ASN A 40 -3.92 -10.73 -6.40
C ASN A 40 -2.78 -10.97 -7.41
N SER A 41 -2.92 -10.46 -8.64
CA SER A 41 -1.89 -10.52 -9.68
C SER A 41 -0.97 -9.30 -9.56
N LEU A 42 -1.55 -8.11 -9.57
CA LEU A 42 -0.85 -6.85 -9.37
C LEU A 42 -1.64 -5.92 -8.46
N GLY A 43 -1.09 -5.58 -7.29
CA GLY A 43 -1.75 -4.66 -6.36
C GLY A 43 -1.91 -3.24 -6.93
N MET A 44 -3.03 -2.58 -6.59
CA MET A 44 -3.25 -1.15 -6.88
C MET A 44 -2.10 -0.32 -6.29
N MET A 45 -1.63 0.69 -7.02
CA MET A 45 -0.45 1.46 -6.61
C MET A 45 -0.72 2.30 -5.35
N PRO A 46 0.07 2.14 -4.26
CA PRO A 46 0.01 3.03 -3.11
C PRO A 46 0.59 4.41 -3.45
N LYS A 47 -0.07 5.50 -3.02
CA LYS A 47 0.42 6.88 -3.15
C LYS A 47 1.81 7.07 -2.52
N ALA A 48 2.03 6.43 -1.38
CA ALA A 48 3.32 6.48 -0.68
C ALA A 48 4.48 5.85 -1.48
N ALA A 49 4.20 4.83 -2.29
CA ALA A 49 5.21 4.21 -3.14
C ALA A 49 5.65 5.17 -4.25
N GLN A 50 4.69 5.87 -4.87
CA GLN A 50 4.98 6.89 -5.88
C GLN A 50 5.87 8.01 -5.31
N GLU A 51 5.50 8.56 -4.17
CA GLU A 51 6.27 9.63 -3.53
C GLU A 51 7.67 9.13 -3.10
N LYS A 52 7.77 7.92 -2.56
CA LYS A 52 9.06 7.36 -2.15
C LYS A 52 9.99 7.15 -3.35
N SER A 53 9.47 6.67 -4.48
CA SER A 53 10.23 6.49 -5.71
C SER A 53 10.78 7.83 -6.22
N ARG A 54 9.96 8.89 -6.21
CA ARG A 54 10.39 10.25 -6.59
C ARG A 54 11.53 10.74 -5.70
N GLN A 55 11.40 10.59 -4.38
CA GLN A 55 12.47 10.96 -3.43
C GLN A 55 13.76 10.16 -3.66
N ILE A 56 13.65 8.86 -3.96
CA ILE A 56 14.83 8.03 -4.23
C ILE A 56 15.56 8.52 -5.49
N VAL A 57 14.84 8.81 -6.57
CA VAL A 57 15.45 9.24 -7.84
C VAL A 57 16.00 10.65 -7.73
N ASP A 58 15.16 11.62 -7.33
CA ASP A 58 15.49 13.05 -7.42
C ASP A 58 16.46 13.50 -6.33
N GLU A 59 16.36 12.93 -5.13
CA GLU A 59 17.13 13.37 -3.97
C GLU A 59 18.26 12.42 -3.64
N GLN A 60 17.95 11.15 -3.39
CA GLN A 60 18.96 10.21 -2.89
C GLN A 60 19.94 9.86 -4.01
N TRP A 61 19.46 9.34 -5.14
CA TRP A 61 20.34 9.01 -6.24
C TRP A 61 20.88 10.27 -6.92
N GLY A 62 20.00 11.21 -7.29
CA GLY A 62 20.38 12.40 -8.04
C GLY A 62 21.38 13.32 -7.33
N LYS A 63 21.36 13.40 -5.99
CA LYS A 63 22.22 14.32 -5.22
C LYS A 63 23.25 13.60 -4.35
N ASP A 64 22.84 12.55 -3.62
CA ASP A 64 23.75 11.86 -2.70
C ASP A 64 24.70 10.91 -3.43
N LEU A 65 24.31 10.41 -4.61
CA LEU A 65 25.07 9.44 -5.40
C LEU A 65 25.47 8.23 -4.53
N ILE A 66 26.73 7.80 -4.61
CA ILE A 66 27.26 6.67 -3.85
C ILE A 66 27.10 6.83 -2.32
N ARG A 67 26.95 8.06 -1.81
CA ARG A 67 26.76 8.29 -0.37
C ARG A 67 25.40 7.80 0.12
N GLY A 68 24.44 7.55 -0.76
CA GLY A 68 23.16 6.93 -0.44
C GLY A 68 23.30 5.59 0.30
N TRP A 69 24.37 4.83 0.02
CA TRP A 69 24.70 3.59 0.75
C TRP A 69 24.82 3.79 2.25
N ASN A 70 25.50 4.86 2.68
CA ASN A 70 25.67 5.21 4.09
C ASN A 70 24.44 5.93 4.68
N LYS A 71 23.41 6.20 3.85
CA LYS A 71 22.15 6.85 4.25
C LYS A 71 20.99 5.85 4.23
N GLY A 72 21.28 4.61 4.59
CA GLY A 72 20.27 3.59 4.84
C GLY A 72 19.75 2.87 3.60
N TRP A 73 20.42 2.96 2.44
CA TRP A 73 20.21 1.99 1.36
C TRP A 73 20.75 0.61 1.75
N TRP A 74 21.90 0.56 2.43
CA TRP A 74 22.50 -0.68 2.92
C TRP A 74 21.54 -1.46 3.84
N ASP A 75 20.88 -0.76 4.76
CA ASP A 75 19.97 -1.38 5.74
C ASP A 75 18.55 -1.62 5.19
N ALA A 76 18.26 -1.17 3.96
CA ALA A 76 16.90 -1.22 3.41
C ALA A 76 16.34 -2.65 3.32
N PRO A 77 17.08 -3.67 2.84
CA PRO A 77 16.59 -5.05 2.79
C PRO A 77 16.18 -5.58 4.17
N SER A 78 17.00 -5.36 5.21
CA SER A 78 16.69 -5.78 6.57
C SER A 78 15.44 -5.09 7.12
N ARG A 79 15.35 -3.76 7.00
CA ARG A 79 14.16 -3.01 7.46
C ARG A 79 12.87 -3.46 6.78
N VAL A 80 12.92 -3.76 5.47
CA VAL A 80 11.75 -4.26 4.73
C VAL A 80 11.44 -5.69 5.15
N GLY A 81 12.46 -6.53 5.32
CA GLY A 81 12.34 -7.88 5.84
C GLY A 81 11.64 -7.93 7.19
N ASP A 82 12.06 -7.09 8.16
CA ASP A 82 11.46 -7.01 9.49
C ASP A 82 9.97 -6.64 9.41
N LYS A 83 9.61 -5.69 8.54
CA LYS A 83 8.22 -5.28 8.34
C LYS A 83 7.37 -6.40 7.74
N ILE A 84 7.91 -7.16 6.79
CA ILE A 84 7.23 -8.34 6.22
C ILE A 84 7.13 -9.45 7.27
N GLY A 85 8.17 -9.63 8.10
CA GLY A 85 8.23 -10.62 9.16
C GLY A 85 7.05 -10.52 10.15
N GLN A 86 6.60 -9.30 10.46
CA GLN A 86 5.41 -9.06 11.28
C GLN A 86 4.12 -9.63 10.67
N LEU A 87 4.03 -9.76 9.35
CA LEU A 87 2.86 -10.28 8.64
C LEU A 87 2.87 -11.81 8.52
N ILE A 88 4.05 -12.43 8.55
CA ILE A 88 4.23 -13.88 8.33
C ILE A 88 4.70 -14.64 9.58
N GLY A 89 4.74 -13.98 10.74
CA GLY A 89 5.16 -14.60 12.01
C GLY A 89 6.67 -14.90 12.09
N ALA A 90 7.48 -14.16 11.34
CA ALA A 90 8.95 -14.28 11.32
C ALA A 90 9.66 -13.07 11.98
N ALA A 91 8.92 -12.21 12.67
CA ALA A 91 9.50 -11.12 13.44
C ALA A 91 10.35 -11.67 14.59
N ALA A 92 11.59 -11.21 14.69
CA ALA A 92 12.52 -11.55 15.78
C ALA A 92 12.17 -10.85 17.10
#